data_AF-A0A942XLN5-F1
#
_entry.id   AF-A0A942XLN5-F1
#
_cell.length_a   1.000
_cell.length_b   1.000
_cell.length_c   1.000
_cell.angle_alpha   90.00
_cell.angle_beta   90.00
_cell.angle_gamma   90.00
#
_symmetry.space_group_name_H-M   'P 1'
#
loop_
_entity.id
_entity.type
_entity.pdbx_description
1 polymer ?
#
loop_
_entity_poly.entity_id
_entity_poly.type
_entity_poly.pdbx_seq_one_letter_code
_entity_poly.pdbx_strand_id
1 'polypeptide(L)'
;MREKSKKILVYFCMLSLLLSASMLFPVKTTAATRKNQTIQASNLTVRVGEKNRKVNAKAKTSLSYKSSNPSVVGVSPQGILTPKKGGTVKLTIYAKATSKYNSTKRDITVKVLRSKQSISASNITVYAGESGRKLNAKAKTTLSYKSSNPSIVGVSPKGVLTPKRPGTVTIRINAKATSKYDSATRTVRVSVKRFNSTTVTLRPDRTYRDYDITGDQKKDTLLVRQIGHNGYAYDNLEIYVNGKKQPLSTHLNYFFDTKIKLYTLENGKPFLYIDAAGDNGDGHVCALFQYRSGSLKEVVDFSDFFGEYGGHKTGEVVSVNKNSMKIRFYIMSFTTGPTQIDFDYVYTDGTLKPKSTIGTHHSMRMLVNGTNRRGMAAKTIPVYRSAGGSSKAYTLRKGNVVTILRCKYEDRKMYIEVSYNGKKGWINAQKGYHGESSKLFSNVMYAG
;
A
#
# COMPACT_ATOMS: atom_id res chain seq x y z
N MET A 1 -88.95 -46.05 -33.64
CA MET A 1 -87.48 -46.07 -33.42
C MET A 1 -86.81 -45.88 -34.77
N ARG A 2 -85.91 -44.93 -35.02
CA ARG A 2 -85.51 -43.75 -34.23
C ARG A 2 -84.71 -42.79 -35.15
N GLU A 3 -85.30 -42.31 -36.25
CA GLU A 3 -84.61 -41.46 -37.22
C GLU A 3 -85.60 -40.97 -38.29
N LYS A 4 -85.47 -39.73 -38.78
CA LYS A 4 -86.07 -39.14 -40.01
C LYS A 4 -85.92 -37.61 -39.97
N SER A 5 -85.76 -36.84 -41.04
CA SER A 5 -85.33 -37.05 -42.42
C SER A 5 -85.46 -35.71 -43.17
N LYS A 6 -84.46 -35.39 -44.00
CA LYS A 6 -84.55 -34.82 -45.37
C LYS A 6 -85.28 -33.50 -45.69
N LYS A 7 -84.66 -32.82 -46.67
CA LYS A 7 -85.00 -31.62 -47.45
C LYS A 7 -86.45 -31.57 -47.98
N ILE A 8 -87.01 -30.37 -48.20
CA ILE A 8 -87.89 -29.99 -49.34
C ILE A 8 -88.05 -28.45 -49.42
N LEU A 9 -88.41 -28.01 -50.62
CA LEU A 9 -88.26 -26.72 -51.28
C LEU A 9 -89.65 -26.10 -51.59
N VAL A 10 -89.76 -24.76 -51.49
CA VAL A 10 -90.67 -23.80 -52.20
C VAL A 10 -92.16 -23.57 -51.77
N TYR A 11 -92.41 -22.29 -51.42
CA TYR A 11 -93.57 -21.36 -51.52
C TYR A 11 -95.04 -21.83 -51.67
N PHE A 12 -95.97 -21.22 -50.91
CA PHE A 12 -96.96 -20.21 -51.39
C PHE A 12 -97.89 -19.64 -50.27
N CYS A 13 -98.09 -18.30 -50.30
CA CYS A 13 -99.31 -17.49 -50.07
C CYS A 13 -100.24 -17.53 -48.82
N MET A 14 -100.69 -16.30 -48.50
CA MET A 14 -102.05 -15.85 -48.09
C MET A 14 -102.47 -15.79 -46.60
N LEU A 15 -102.53 -14.53 -46.12
CA LEU A 15 -103.76 -13.80 -45.72
C LEU A 15 -104.44 -14.02 -44.34
N SER A 16 -104.84 -12.89 -43.72
CA SER A 16 -105.62 -12.63 -42.49
C SER A 16 -104.84 -12.72 -41.15
N LEU A 17 -104.45 -11.67 -40.41
CA LEU A 17 -104.89 -10.27 -40.18
C LEU A 17 -106.15 -10.12 -39.32
N LEU A 18 -105.95 -9.78 -38.04
CA LEU A 18 -106.70 -8.81 -37.20
C LEU A 18 -106.12 -8.84 -35.76
N LEU A 19 -105.22 -7.90 -35.44
CA LEU A 19 -105.45 -6.66 -34.68
C LEU A 19 -105.89 -6.85 -33.22
N SER A 20 -104.96 -6.59 -32.30
CA SER A 20 -105.23 -5.70 -31.19
C SER A 20 -104.08 -4.70 -31.10
N ALA A 21 -104.41 -3.43 -31.35
CA ALA A 21 -103.49 -2.31 -31.24
C ALA A 21 -103.37 -1.92 -29.76
N SER A 22 -102.20 -2.17 -29.16
CA SER A 22 -101.72 -1.41 -28.01
C SER A 22 -100.64 -0.45 -28.49
N MET A 23 -100.88 0.84 -28.24
CA MET A 23 -100.16 1.98 -28.78
C MET A 23 -98.62 1.85 -28.74
N LEU A 24 -97.99 1.84 -29.91
CA LEU A 24 -96.60 2.23 -30.06
C LEU A 24 -96.53 3.75 -29.91
N PHE A 25 -96.24 4.25 -28.71
CA PHE A 25 -95.59 5.55 -28.63
C PHE A 25 -94.24 5.40 -29.34
N PRO A 26 -93.91 6.25 -30.32
CA PRO A 26 -92.51 6.38 -30.70
C PRO A 26 -91.80 6.87 -29.45
N VAL A 27 -91.08 5.99 -28.76
CA VAL A 27 -90.01 6.44 -27.87
C VAL A 27 -89.03 7.10 -28.82
N LYS A 28 -89.14 8.41 -28.97
CA LYS A 28 -88.00 9.24 -29.34
C LYS A 28 -86.98 8.94 -28.25
N THR A 29 -86.10 7.97 -28.49
CA THR A 29 -84.80 7.96 -27.85
C THR A 29 -84.10 9.19 -28.37
N THR A 30 -84.40 10.34 -27.76
CA THR A 30 -83.47 11.45 -27.72
C THR A 30 -82.21 10.85 -27.11
N ALA A 31 -81.22 10.57 -27.95
CA ALA A 31 -79.89 10.26 -27.46
C ALA A 31 -79.52 11.42 -26.55
N ALA A 32 -79.58 11.19 -25.22
CA ALA A 32 -79.27 12.22 -24.25
C ALA A 32 -77.88 12.76 -24.59
N THR A 33 -77.81 14.01 -25.03
CA THR A 33 -76.56 14.63 -25.45
C THR A 33 -75.65 14.72 -24.23
N ARG A 34 -74.68 13.81 -24.17
CA ARG A 34 -73.72 13.71 -23.07
C ARG A 34 -72.96 15.04 -22.94
N LYS A 35 -72.82 15.54 -21.71
CA LYS A 35 -72.06 16.76 -21.43
C LYS A 35 -70.55 16.48 -21.54
N ASN A 36 -69.78 17.47 -22.00
CA ASN A 36 -68.33 17.39 -21.93
C ASN A 36 -67.86 17.56 -20.47
N GLN A 37 -66.75 16.90 -20.12
CA GLN A 37 -66.09 17.04 -18.82
C GLN A 37 -64.60 17.35 -19.02
N THR A 38 -63.96 17.93 -18.00
CA THR A 38 -62.53 18.22 -17.99
C THR A 38 -61.83 17.51 -16.83
N ILE A 39 -60.53 17.21 -17.00
CA ILE A 39 -59.68 16.65 -15.94
C ILE A 39 -58.77 17.76 -15.42
N GLN A 40 -58.89 18.08 -14.13
CA GLN A 40 -57.97 18.98 -13.43
C GLN A 40 -56.83 18.16 -12.82
N ALA A 41 -55.61 18.36 -13.30
CA ALA A 41 -54.39 17.73 -12.81
C ALA A 41 -53.18 18.63 -13.14
N SER A 42 -52.07 18.47 -12.42
CA SER A 42 -50.84 19.25 -12.65
C SER A 42 -49.64 18.33 -12.84
N ASN A 43 -48.58 18.85 -13.46
CA ASN A 43 -47.29 18.16 -13.49
C ASN A 43 -46.77 17.93 -12.06
N LEU A 44 -46.03 16.85 -11.86
CA LEU A 44 -45.56 16.43 -10.54
C LEU A 44 -44.06 16.19 -10.56
N THR A 45 -43.40 16.54 -9.45
CA THR A 45 -42.04 16.11 -9.16
C THR A 45 -42.06 15.27 -7.89
N VAL A 46 -41.41 14.11 -7.92
CA VAL A 46 -41.36 13.12 -6.82
C VAL A 46 -39.95 12.57 -6.67
N ARG A 47 -39.62 11.95 -5.55
CA ARG A 47 -38.34 11.23 -5.36
C ARG A 47 -38.52 9.72 -5.36
N VAL A 48 -37.48 9.01 -5.81
CA VAL A 48 -37.41 7.55 -5.66
C VAL A 48 -37.65 7.16 -4.20
N GLY A 49 -38.57 6.22 -3.98
CA GLY A 49 -38.95 5.74 -2.65
C GLY A 49 -39.96 6.61 -1.88
N GLU A 50 -40.40 7.74 -2.44
CA GLU A 50 -41.45 8.57 -1.84
C GLU A 50 -42.76 7.78 -1.77
N LYS A 51 -43.39 7.77 -0.57
CA LYS A 51 -44.62 7.03 -0.30
C LYS A 51 -45.83 7.95 -0.32
N ASN A 52 -47.00 7.37 -0.63
CA ASN A 52 -48.31 8.01 -0.52
C ASN A 52 -48.53 9.26 -1.38
N ARG A 53 -47.65 9.53 -2.35
CA ARG A 53 -47.84 10.66 -3.27
C ARG A 53 -48.95 10.34 -4.27
N LYS A 54 -50.02 11.13 -4.26
CA LYS A 54 -51.16 10.98 -5.17
C LYS A 54 -51.11 11.98 -6.33
N VAL A 55 -51.75 11.62 -7.45
CA VAL A 55 -51.92 12.51 -8.61
C VAL A 55 -52.89 13.67 -8.30
N ASN A 56 -53.83 13.47 -7.37
CA ASN A 56 -54.86 14.44 -6.97
C ASN A 56 -55.68 15.00 -8.15
N ALA A 57 -55.85 14.19 -9.19
CA ALA A 57 -56.67 14.56 -10.33
C ALA A 57 -58.17 14.59 -9.95
N LYS A 58 -58.90 15.58 -10.48
CA LYS A 58 -60.35 15.74 -10.28
C LYS A 58 -61.08 15.71 -11.63
N ALA A 59 -62.18 14.99 -11.68
CA ALA A 59 -63.12 14.96 -12.81
C ALA A 59 -64.53 14.67 -12.29
N LYS A 60 -65.54 14.71 -13.17
CA LYS A 60 -66.95 14.43 -12.82
C LYS A 60 -67.28 12.93 -12.76
N THR A 61 -66.39 12.08 -13.26
CA THR A 61 -66.55 10.62 -13.36
C THR A 61 -65.33 9.89 -12.82
N SER A 62 -65.43 8.56 -12.66
CA SER A 62 -64.33 7.72 -12.17
C SER A 62 -63.08 7.87 -13.04
N LEU A 63 -61.93 7.98 -12.39
CA LEU A 63 -60.63 8.14 -13.05
C LEU A 63 -59.85 6.83 -13.14
N SER A 64 -59.05 6.67 -14.19
CA SER A 64 -58.00 5.66 -14.29
C SER A 64 -56.69 6.28 -14.82
N TYR A 65 -55.57 5.58 -14.61
CA TYR A 65 -54.24 6.13 -14.84
C TYR A 65 -53.36 5.16 -15.62
N LYS A 66 -52.59 5.67 -16.58
CA LYS A 66 -51.59 4.90 -17.32
C LYS A 66 -50.26 5.65 -17.36
N SER A 67 -49.21 4.99 -16.92
CA SER A 67 -47.84 5.49 -17.03
C SER A 67 -47.23 5.06 -18.36
N SER A 68 -46.58 5.98 -19.09
CA SER A 68 -45.85 5.65 -20.31
C SER A 68 -44.61 4.79 -20.03
N ASN A 69 -44.10 4.79 -18.79
CA ASN A 69 -43.00 3.92 -18.36
C ASN A 69 -43.15 3.50 -16.88
N PRO A 70 -43.87 2.39 -16.61
CA PRO A 70 -44.06 1.84 -15.27
C PRO A 70 -42.77 1.40 -14.53
N SER A 71 -41.64 1.27 -15.26
CA SER A 71 -40.34 0.96 -14.67
C SER A 71 -39.66 2.18 -14.00
N VAL A 72 -40.12 3.39 -14.37
CA VAL A 72 -39.67 4.67 -13.79
C VAL A 72 -40.70 5.15 -12.76
N VAL A 73 -42.00 5.17 -13.09
CA VAL A 73 -43.10 5.49 -12.18
C VAL A 73 -44.28 4.56 -12.39
N GLY A 74 -44.64 3.79 -11.35
CA GLY A 74 -45.91 3.07 -11.29
C GLY A 74 -47.04 3.98 -10.78
N VAL A 75 -48.28 3.64 -11.11
CA VAL A 75 -49.48 4.30 -10.60
C VAL A 75 -50.52 3.25 -10.23
N SER A 76 -51.13 3.36 -9.06
CA SER A 76 -52.22 2.47 -8.64
C SER A 76 -53.57 2.91 -9.23
N PRO A 77 -54.62 2.06 -9.18
CA PRO A 77 -55.98 2.47 -9.57
C PRO A 77 -56.50 3.70 -8.82
N GLN A 78 -56.05 3.90 -7.57
CA GLN A 78 -56.39 5.06 -6.73
C GLN A 78 -55.51 6.30 -7.02
N GLY A 79 -54.64 6.24 -8.03
CA GLY A 79 -53.76 7.35 -8.41
C GLY A 79 -52.57 7.56 -7.46
N ILE A 80 -52.17 6.55 -6.67
CA ILE A 80 -50.96 6.61 -5.83
C ILE A 80 -49.75 6.27 -6.69
N LEU A 81 -48.76 7.15 -6.71
CA LEU A 81 -47.52 6.98 -7.46
C LEU A 81 -46.53 6.10 -6.69
N THR A 82 -45.80 5.27 -7.43
CA THR A 82 -44.67 4.48 -6.93
C THR A 82 -43.41 4.85 -7.74
N PRO A 83 -42.61 5.83 -7.29
CA PRO A 83 -41.43 6.27 -8.02
C PRO A 83 -40.26 5.30 -7.82
N LYS A 84 -39.80 4.68 -8.92
CA LYS A 84 -38.84 3.56 -8.90
C LYS A 84 -37.43 3.93 -9.38
N LYS A 85 -37.33 4.79 -10.39
CA LYS A 85 -36.06 5.26 -11.00
C LYS A 85 -36.17 6.74 -11.33
N GLY A 86 -35.05 7.46 -11.32
CA GLY A 86 -34.97 8.82 -11.81
C GLY A 86 -35.22 8.90 -13.32
N GLY A 87 -35.94 9.93 -13.74
CA GLY A 87 -36.35 10.12 -15.13
C GLY A 87 -37.64 10.93 -15.22
N THR A 88 -38.09 11.17 -16.44
CA THR A 88 -39.34 11.92 -16.71
C THR A 88 -40.30 11.03 -17.48
N VAL A 89 -41.55 10.97 -17.05
CA VAL A 89 -42.57 10.07 -17.59
C VAL A 89 -43.83 10.86 -17.92
N LYS A 90 -44.50 10.50 -19.01
CA LYS A 90 -45.83 10.98 -19.33
C LYS A 90 -46.87 10.09 -18.64
N LEU A 91 -47.75 10.68 -17.84
CA LEU A 91 -48.85 9.99 -17.18
C LEU A 91 -50.16 10.44 -17.83
N THR A 92 -50.87 9.49 -18.44
CA THR A 92 -52.19 9.73 -19.03
C THR A 92 -53.26 9.39 -18.01
N ILE A 93 -54.16 10.35 -17.76
CA ILE A 93 -55.31 10.24 -16.88
C ILE A 93 -56.56 10.15 -17.76
N TYR A 94 -57.42 9.17 -17.49
CA TYR A 94 -58.66 8.95 -18.23
C TYR A 94 -59.86 9.18 -17.32
N ALA A 95 -60.87 9.89 -17.82
CA ALA A 95 -62.19 10.00 -17.20
C ALA A 95 -63.19 9.19 -18.01
N LYS A 96 -63.91 8.26 -17.35
CA LYS A 96 -64.79 7.29 -18.02
C LYS A 96 -66.06 7.97 -18.57
N ALA A 97 -66.55 7.49 -19.71
CA ALA A 97 -67.87 7.87 -20.19
C ALA A 97 -68.98 7.34 -19.27
N THR A 98 -70.03 8.14 -19.10
CA THR A 98 -71.27 7.76 -18.37
C THR A 98 -72.48 8.16 -19.21
N SER A 99 -73.70 7.85 -18.76
CA SER A 99 -74.92 8.34 -19.39
C SER A 99 -75.00 9.87 -19.45
N LYS A 100 -74.33 10.57 -18.53
CA LYS A 100 -74.34 12.04 -18.42
C LYS A 100 -73.12 12.73 -19.03
N TYR A 101 -71.97 12.05 -19.13
CA TYR A 101 -70.69 12.67 -19.52
C TYR A 101 -69.90 11.88 -20.56
N ASN A 102 -69.28 12.58 -21.51
CA ASN A 102 -68.34 12.01 -22.49
C ASN A 102 -67.00 11.62 -21.84
N SER A 103 -66.31 10.61 -22.40
CA SER A 103 -64.94 10.28 -21.97
C SER A 103 -63.95 11.37 -22.39
N THR A 104 -62.92 11.60 -21.58
CA THR A 104 -61.80 12.47 -21.95
C THR A 104 -60.49 11.95 -21.36
N LYS A 105 -59.36 12.42 -21.86
CA LYS A 105 -58.03 12.10 -21.35
C LYS A 105 -57.19 13.36 -21.17
N ARG A 106 -56.26 13.33 -20.23
CA ARG A 106 -55.27 14.39 -20.03
C ARG A 106 -53.90 13.79 -19.73
N ASP A 107 -52.89 14.32 -20.39
CA ASP A 107 -51.50 13.98 -20.11
C ASP A 107 -50.90 14.99 -19.12
N ILE A 108 -50.19 14.47 -18.13
CA ILE A 108 -49.31 15.23 -17.26
C ILE A 108 -47.90 14.66 -17.30
N THR A 109 -46.92 15.46 -16.93
CA THR A 109 -45.53 15.02 -16.78
C THR A 109 -45.23 14.74 -15.31
N VAL A 110 -44.62 13.59 -15.04
CA VAL A 110 -44.09 13.22 -13.73
C VAL A 110 -42.57 13.11 -13.81
N LYS A 111 -41.87 14.03 -13.15
CA LYS A 111 -40.40 14.00 -13.00
C LYS A 111 -40.03 13.28 -11.71
N VAL A 112 -39.28 12.20 -11.83
CA VAL A 112 -38.70 11.48 -10.68
C VAL A 112 -37.27 11.93 -10.48
N LEU A 113 -37.01 12.54 -9.34
CA LEU A 113 -35.66 12.79 -8.85
C LEU A 113 -35.11 11.51 -8.20
N ARG A 114 -33.81 11.27 -8.36
CA ARG A 114 -33.13 10.18 -7.66
C ARG A 114 -33.11 10.46 -6.15
N SER A 115 -32.99 9.41 -5.34
CA SER A 115 -32.77 9.55 -3.90
C SER A 115 -31.35 10.04 -3.65
N LYS A 116 -31.18 10.88 -2.62
CA LYS A 116 -29.84 11.21 -2.12
C LYS A 116 -29.23 9.98 -1.44
N GLN A 117 -27.90 9.90 -1.41
CA GLN A 117 -27.17 8.91 -0.62
C GLN A 117 -25.97 9.57 0.07
N SER A 118 -25.44 8.91 1.10
CA SER A 118 -24.25 9.34 1.83
C SER A 118 -23.24 8.19 1.91
N ILE A 119 -21.98 8.56 2.19
CA ILE A 119 -20.89 7.61 2.41
C ILE A 119 -20.48 7.71 3.88
N SER A 120 -20.53 6.58 4.59
CA SER A 120 -20.01 6.45 5.95
C SER A 120 -18.57 5.96 5.88
N ALA A 121 -17.63 6.79 6.35
CA ALA A 121 -16.21 6.45 6.48
C ALA A 121 -15.54 7.39 7.48
N SER A 122 -14.53 6.89 8.19
CA SER A 122 -13.82 7.61 9.25
C SER A 122 -12.34 7.82 8.91
N ASN A 123 -11.73 8.81 9.55
CA ASN A 123 -10.28 8.96 9.53
C ASN A 123 -9.62 7.76 10.23
N ILE A 124 -8.41 7.41 9.81
CA ILE A 124 -7.70 6.24 10.34
C ILE A 124 -6.20 6.51 10.46
N THR A 125 -5.59 5.94 11.49
CA THR A 125 -4.13 5.85 11.62
C THR A 125 -3.71 4.42 11.33
N VAL A 126 -2.63 4.28 10.57
CA VAL A 126 -2.04 3.00 10.12
C VAL A 126 -0.52 3.07 10.24
N TYR A 127 0.15 1.92 10.20
CA TYR A 127 1.60 1.83 10.26
C TYR A 127 2.23 1.55 8.90
N ALA A 128 3.40 2.13 8.63
CA ALA A 128 4.16 1.83 7.42
C ALA A 128 4.45 0.32 7.35
N GLY A 129 4.18 -0.31 6.20
CA GLY A 129 4.32 -1.75 6.01
C GLY A 129 3.10 -2.58 6.42
N GLU A 130 2.11 -1.99 7.10
CA GLU A 130 0.90 -2.70 7.55
C GLU A 130 0.13 -3.28 6.36
N SER A 131 -0.32 -4.53 6.49
CA SER A 131 -1.06 -5.24 5.45
C SER A 131 -2.52 -5.50 5.84
N GLY A 132 -3.41 -5.62 4.86
CA GLY A 132 -4.80 -6.03 5.06
C GLY A 132 -5.76 -4.96 5.62
N ARG A 133 -5.26 -3.81 6.10
CA ARG A 133 -6.09 -2.74 6.66
C ARG A 133 -7.06 -2.15 5.64
N LYS A 134 -8.35 -2.01 5.98
CA LYS A 134 -9.42 -1.48 5.11
C LYS A 134 -10.02 -0.18 5.66
N LEU A 135 -10.50 0.68 4.76
CA LEU A 135 -11.28 1.88 5.13
C LEU A 135 -12.69 1.58 5.65
N ASN A 136 -13.24 0.39 5.34
CA ASN A 136 -14.59 -0.04 5.73
C ASN A 136 -15.68 0.98 5.38
N ALA A 137 -15.52 1.70 4.27
CA ALA A 137 -16.49 2.67 3.80
C ALA A 137 -17.79 1.99 3.35
N LYS A 138 -18.94 2.58 3.68
CA LYS A 138 -20.27 2.05 3.35
C LYS A 138 -21.10 3.09 2.59
N ALA A 139 -21.80 2.66 1.55
CA ALA A 139 -22.78 3.45 0.79
C ALA A 139 -23.85 2.53 0.20
N LYS A 140 -24.89 3.13 -0.41
CA LYS A 140 -25.98 2.37 -1.07
C LYS A 140 -25.57 1.84 -2.45
N THR A 141 -24.54 2.43 -3.06
CA THR A 141 -24.04 2.04 -4.39
C THR A 141 -22.55 1.73 -4.34
N THR A 142 -22.02 1.19 -5.44
CA THR A 142 -20.61 0.84 -5.59
C THR A 142 -19.68 2.01 -5.29
N LEU A 143 -18.62 1.73 -4.54
CA LEU A 143 -17.61 2.68 -4.12
C LEU A 143 -16.36 2.64 -5.02
N SER A 144 -15.71 3.79 -5.20
CA SER A 144 -14.36 3.92 -5.73
C SER A 144 -13.49 4.80 -4.85
N TYR A 145 -12.18 4.59 -4.91
CA TYR A 145 -11.20 5.22 -4.01
C TYR A 145 -10.06 5.85 -4.80
N LYS A 146 -9.58 7.01 -4.36
CA LYS A 146 -8.38 7.66 -4.90
C LYS A 146 -7.57 8.30 -3.78
N SER A 147 -6.30 7.92 -3.67
CA SER A 147 -5.36 8.55 -2.74
C SER A 147 -4.84 9.86 -3.32
N SER A 148 -4.69 10.88 -2.47
CA SER A 148 -4.02 12.13 -2.85
C SER A 148 -2.52 11.96 -3.08
N ASN A 149 -1.89 10.96 -2.45
CA ASN A 149 -0.48 10.63 -2.66
C ASN A 149 -0.19 9.12 -2.50
N PRO A 150 -0.21 8.35 -3.62
CA PRO A 150 0.09 6.92 -3.63
C PRO A 150 1.52 6.54 -3.21
N SER A 151 2.46 7.49 -3.11
CA SER A 151 3.80 7.26 -2.58
C SER A 151 3.83 7.15 -1.06
N ILE A 152 2.80 7.66 -0.36
CA ILE A 152 2.63 7.57 1.10
C ILE A 152 1.64 6.44 1.43
N VAL A 153 0.45 6.44 0.78
CA VAL A 153 -0.57 5.39 0.96
C VAL A 153 -1.23 5.06 -0.37
N GLY A 154 -1.12 3.79 -0.78
CA GLY A 154 -1.95 3.22 -1.84
C GLY A 154 -3.32 2.80 -1.33
N VAL A 155 -4.32 2.75 -2.21
CA VAL A 155 -5.65 2.20 -1.90
C VAL A 155 -6.14 1.36 -3.07
N SER A 156 -6.60 0.14 -2.80
CA SER A 156 -7.14 -0.77 -3.82
C SER A 156 -8.60 -0.46 -4.16
N PRO A 157 -9.14 -1.02 -5.25
CA PRO A 157 -10.57 -0.90 -5.56
C PRO A 157 -11.51 -1.43 -4.46
N LYS A 158 -11.03 -2.37 -3.63
CA LYS A 158 -11.77 -2.91 -2.47
C LYS A 158 -11.59 -2.05 -1.20
N GLY A 159 -10.90 -0.92 -1.27
CA GLY A 159 -10.65 -0.03 -0.13
C GLY A 159 -9.59 -0.56 0.84
N VAL A 160 -8.74 -1.49 0.41
CA VAL A 160 -7.58 -1.99 1.19
C VAL A 160 -6.45 -0.99 1.04
N LEU A 161 -5.87 -0.56 2.16
CA LEU A 161 -4.77 0.39 2.22
C LEU A 161 -3.42 -0.32 2.07
N THR A 162 -2.47 0.39 1.47
CA THR A 162 -1.05 0.00 1.40
C THR A 162 -0.21 1.15 1.92
N PRO A 163 0.03 1.24 3.24
CA PRO A 163 0.81 2.32 3.84
C PRO A 163 2.31 2.08 3.59
N LYS A 164 2.96 3.03 2.90
CA LYS A 164 4.35 2.87 2.43
C LYS A 164 5.36 3.61 3.27
N ARG A 165 5.02 4.80 3.74
CA ARG A 165 5.90 5.65 4.55
C ARG A 165 5.10 6.64 5.41
N PRO A 166 5.69 7.18 6.49
CA PRO A 166 5.05 8.17 7.33
C PRO A 166 4.58 9.39 6.55
N GLY A 167 3.45 9.93 6.96
CA GLY A 167 2.84 11.08 6.33
C GLY A 167 1.32 11.03 6.44
N THR A 168 0.67 12.12 6.05
CA THR A 168 -0.79 12.21 6.07
C THR A 168 -1.30 12.43 4.66
N VAL A 169 -2.29 11.64 4.26
CA VAL A 169 -2.97 11.79 2.97
C VAL A 169 -4.47 11.91 3.14
N THR A 170 -5.14 12.34 2.09
CA THR A 170 -6.59 12.25 1.98
C THR A 170 -6.95 11.17 0.97
N ILE A 171 -7.92 10.32 1.33
CA ILE A 171 -8.53 9.38 0.40
C ILE A 171 -9.91 9.91 0.01
N ARG A 172 -10.09 10.19 -1.27
CA ARG A 172 -11.38 10.53 -1.86
C ARG A 172 -12.14 9.24 -2.16
N ILE A 173 -13.36 9.14 -1.65
CA ILE A 173 -14.28 8.02 -1.80
C ILE A 173 -15.49 8.52 -2.60
N ASN A 174 -15.86 7.83 -3.68
CA ASN A 174 -17.03 8.18 -4.49
C ASN A 174 -18.04 7.04 -4.48
N ALA A 175 -19.32 7.34 -4.25
CA ALA A 175 -20.43 6.43 -4.50
C ALA A 175 -21.00 6.75 -5.88
N LYS A 176 -21.06 5.74 -6.76
CA LYS A 176 -21.50 5.91 -8.14
C LYS A 176 -22.99 6.27 -8.21
N ALA A 177 -23.36 7.21 -9.07
CA ALA A 177 -24.76 7.46 -9.40
C ALA A 177 -25.39 6.22 -10.06
N THR A 178 -26.66 5.96 -9.77
CA THR A 178 -27.42 4.87 -10.38
C THR A 178 -28.76 5.39 -10.91
N SER A 179 -29.60 4.52 -11.44
CA SER A 179 -30.98 4.90 -11.76
C SER A 179 -31.79 5.29 -10.52
N LYS A 180 -31.39 4.87 -9.31
CA LYS A 180 -32.13 5.15 -8.06
C LYS A 180 -31.50 6.25 -7.21
N TYR A 181 -30.17 6.36 -7.21
CA TYR A 181 -29.42 7.24 -6.31
C TYR A 181 -28.54 8.23 -7.06
N ASP A 182 -28.47 9.47 -6.58
CA ASP A 182 -27.47 10.45 -7.01
C ASP A 182 -26.05 10.00 -6.59
N SER A 183 -25.01 10.57 -7.19
CA SER A 183 -23.63 10.32 -6.73
C SER A 183 -23.39 10.97 -5.35
N ALA A 184 -22.42 10.47 -4.62
CA ALA A 184 -21.93 11.09 -3.39
C ALA A 184 -20.40 11.02 -3.33
N THR A 185 -19.80 11.96 -2.58
CA THR A 185 -18.35 12.00 -2.37
C THR A 185 -18.07 12.22 -0.88
N ARG A 186 -17.04 11.54 -0.37
CA ARG A 186 -16.50 11.76 0.98
C ARG A 186 -14.98 11.72 0.91
N THR A 187 -14.33 12.56 1.71
CA THR A 187 -12.88 12.53 1.89
C THR A 187 -12.56 12.15 3.33
N VAL A 188 -11.62 11.22 3.51
CA VAL A 188 -11.11 10.81 4.82
C VAL A 188 -9.62 11.03 4.92
N ARG A 189 -9.12 11.37 6.10
CA ARG A 189 -7.70 11.51 6.40
C ARG A 189 -7.12 10.17 6.82
N VAL A 190 -6.03 9.76 6.18
CA VAL A 190 -5.23 8.59 6.58
C VAL A 190 -3.87 9.09 7.05
N SER A 191 -3.51 8.79 8.30
CA SER A 191 -2.20 9.10 8.87
C SER A 191 -1.37 7.83 8.96
N VAL A 192 -0.19 7.84 8.34
CA VAL A 192 0.79 6.75 8.42
C VAL A 192 1.85 7.13 9.44
N LYS A 193 2.13 6.22 10.36
CA LYS A 193 3.21 6.33 11.35
C LYS A 193 4.22 5.20 11.17
N ARG A 194 5.42 5.37 11.74
CA ARG A 194 6.28 4.20 12.03
C ARG A 194 5.80 3.60 13.34
N PHE A 195 5.93 2.29 13.48
CA PHE A 195 5.63 1.63 14.75
C PHE A 195 6.67 2.01 15.80
N ASN A 196 7.94 1.84 15.47
CA ASN A 196 9.06 2.30 16.27
C ASN A 196 9.60 3.65 15.75
N SER A 197 10.27 4.39 16.63
CA SER A 197 11.15 5.50 16.24
C SER A 197 12.25 5.02 15.27
N THR A 198 12.84 5.94 14.49
CA THR A 198 13.92 5.61 13.54
C THR A 198 15.08 4.88 14.20
N THR A 199 15.42 5.31 15.42
CA THR A 199 16.46 4.70 16.26
C THR A 199 15.96 4.66 17.69
N VAL A 200 16.14 3.52 18.35
CA VAL A 200 15.93 3.33 19.78
C VAL A 200 17.20 2.74 20.36
N THR A 201 17.71 3.32 21.45
CA THR A 201 18.83 2.74 22.21
C THR A 201 18.27 1.86 23.31
N LEU A 202 18.73 0.62 23.39
CA LEU A 202 18.27 -0.40 24.32
C LEU A 202 19.41 -0.75 25.29
N ARG A 203 19.05 -1.30 26.44
CA ARG A 203 20.00 -1.79 27.45
C ARG A 203 19.92 -3.30 27.55
N PRO A 204 21.04 -4.00 27.82
CA PRO A 204 21.01 -5.41 28.15
C PRO A 204 20.24 -5.65 29.46
N ASP A 205 19.86 -6.91 29.70
CA ASP A 205 19.22 -7.42 30.91
C ASP A 205 17.89 -6.75 31.26
N ARG A 206 17.27 -6.07 30.28
CA ARG A 206 15.95 -5.46 30.38
C ARG A 206 14.99 -6.07 29.37
N THR A 207 13.79 -6.42 29.83
CA THR A 207 12.68 -6.80 28.94
C THR A 207 11.95 -5.56 28.42
N TYR A 208 11.86 -5.45 27.09
CA TYR A 208 11.05 -4.45 26.40
C TYR A 208 9.77 -5.09 25.85
N ARG A 209 8.66 -4.33 25.80
CA ARG A 209 7.33 -4.84 25.38
C ARG A 209 6.57 -3.90 24.44
N ASP A 210 7.17 -2.79 24.02
CA ASP A 210 6.48 -1.69 23.32
C ASP A 210 6.93 -1.52 21.86
N TYR A 211 7.79 -2.41 21.36
CA TYR A 211 8.39 -2.29 20.03
C TYR A 211 7.95 -3.42 19.11
N ASP A 212 7.88 -3.13 17.81
CA ASP A 212 7.75 -4.12 16.75
C ASP A 212 9.16 -4.57 16.34
N ILE A 213 9.54 -5.77 16.76
CA ILE A 213 10.85 -6.38 16.48
C ILE A 213 10.74 -7.32 15.28
N THR A 214 9.58 -7.97 15.14
CA THR A 214 9.31 -8.98 14.10
C THR A 214 8.95 -8.36 12.75
N GLY A 215 8.57 -7.09 12.74
CA GLY A 215 8.13 -6.35 11.56
C GLY A 215 6.68 -6.66 11.15
N ASP A 216 5.84 -7.12 12.09
CA ASP A 216 4.43 -7.47 11.88
C ASP A 216 3.45 -6.36 12.31
N GLN A 217 3.98 -5.21 12.74
CA GLN A 217 3.26 -4.03 13.23
C GLN A 217 2.47 -4.30 14.50
N LYS A 218 2.96 -5.21 15.35
CA LYS A 218 2.46 -5.42 16.71
C LYS A 218 3.59 -5.25 17.72
N LYS A 219 3.19 -5.15 18.99
CA LYS A 219 4.13 -5.13 20.10
C LYS A 219 4.72 -6.53 20.28
N ASP A 220 6.03 -6.60 20.32
CA ASP A 220 6.82 -7.79 20.64
C ASP A 220 7.52 -7.60 21.99
N THR A 221 7.95 -8.72 22.56
CA THR A 221 8.88 -8.72 23.68
C THR A 221 10.32 -8.96 23.21
N LEU A 222 11.26 -8.19 23.74
CA LEU A 222 12.69 -8.34 23.48
C LEU A 222 13.45 -8.37 24.81
N LEU A 223 14.33 -9.34 24.96
CA LEU A 223 15.34 -9.39 26.02
C LEU A 223 16.67 -9.78 25.39
N VAL A 224 17.72 -8.99 25.67
CA VAL A 224 19.10 -9.35 25.36
C VAL A 224 19.79 -9.50 26.71
N ARG A 225 20.23 -10.71 27.03
CA ARG A 225 20.76 -11.09 28.34
C ARG A 225 22.26 -11.31 28.25
N GLN A 226 23.01 -10.76 29.19
CA GLN A 226 24.44 -11.04 29.37
C GLN A 226 24.62 -12.06 30.50
N ILE A 227 25.52 -13.03 30.32
CA ILE A 227 25.64 -14.20 31.20
C ILE A 227 27.11 -14.43 31.56
N GLY A 228 27.36 -14.89 32.79
CA GLY A 228 28.68 -15.30 33.24
C GLY A 228 29.62 -14.11 33.46
N HIS A 229 29.17 -13.09 34.21
CA HIS A 229 30.06 -11.99 34.55
C HIS A 229 31.11 -12.44 35.57
N ASN A 230 32.38 -12.42 35.20
CA ASN A 230 33.49 -12.89 36.04
C ASN A 230 34.22 -11.76 36.80
N GLY A 231 33.67 -10.53 36.78
CA GLY A 231 34.30 -9.34 37.36
C GLY A 231 35.04 -8.47 36.34
N TYR A 232 35.28 -8.98 35.13
CA TYR A 232 35.96 -8.27 34.05
C TYR A 232 35.16 -8.31 32.74
N ALA A 233 34.63 -9.49 32.37
CA ALA A 233 33.90 -9.73 31.13
C ALA A 233 32.71 -10.67 31.36
N TYR A 234 31.84 -10.76 30.36
CA TYR A 234 30.76 -11.73 30.25
C TYR A 234 31.17 -12.87 29.31
N ASP A 235 30.73 -14.08 29.61
CA ASP A 235 31.03 -15.28 28.83
C ASP A 235 30.06 -15.49 27.64
N ASN A 236 28.81 -15.03 27.77
CA ASN A 236 27.79 -15.35 26.76
C ASN A 236 26.67 -14.30 26.67
N LEU A 237 26.11 -14.17 25.46
CA LEU A 237 24.98 -13.30 25.15
C LEU A 237 23.79 -14.14 24.65
N GLU A 238 22.60 -13.92 25.19
CA GLU A 238 21.37 -14.57 24.71
C GLU A 238 20.34 -13.53 24.28
N ILE A 239 19.67 -13.80 23.15
CA ILE A 239 18.60 -12.93 22.65
C ILE A 239 17.30 -13.70 22.66
N TYR A 240 16.26 -13.10 23.22
CA TYR A 240 14.90 -13.64 23.26
C TYR A 240 13.96 -12.66 22.58
N VAL A 241 13.18 -13.18 21.61
CA VAL A 241 12.08 -12.45 20.97
C VAL A 241 10.80 -13.24 21.25
N ASN A 242 9.80 -12.59 21.86
CA ASN A 242 8.54 -13.26 22.24
C ASN A 242 8.75 -14.50 23.10
N GLY A 243 9.71 -14.42 24.04
CA GLY A 243 10.11 -15.52 24.93
C GLY A 243 10.89 -16.65 24.24
N LYS A 244 11.04 -16.63 22.92
CA LYS A 244 11.81 -17.63 22.15
C LYS A 244 13.27 -17.20 22.04
N LYS A 245 14.19 -18.06 22.51
CA LYS A 245 15.63 -17.89 22.30
C LYS A 245 15.95 -17.87 20.80
N GLN A 246 16.76 -16.91 20.38
CA GLN A 246 17.16 -16.70 19.00
C GLN A 246 18.54 -17.31 18.76
N PRO A 247 18.81 -17.83 17.55
CA PRO A 247 20.15 -18.26 17.17
C PRO A 247 21.08 -17.04 17.10
N LEU A 248 22.33 -17.24 17.50
CA LEU A 248 23.37 -16.22 17.53
C LEU A 248 24.69 -16.86 17.14
N SER A 249 25.36 -16.32 16.12
CA SER A 249 26.73 -16.70 15.79
C SER A 249 27.67 -15.86 16.63
N THR A 250 28.70 -16.48 17.21
CA THR A 250 29.64 -15.80 18.12
C THR A 250 31.07 -16.02 17.67
N HIS A 251 31.90 -14.98 17.73
CA HIS A 251 33.29 -15.01 17.22
C HIS A 251 34.37 -15.08 18.31
N LEU A 252 34.03 -14.73 19.56
CA LEU A 252 34.89 -14.83 20.74
C LEU A 252 34.15 -15.52 21.90
N ASN A 253 34.88 -15.91 22.95
CA ASN A 253 34.29 -16.56 24.14
C ASN A 253 33.97 -15.57 25.28
N TYR A 254 34.23 -14.27 25.10
CA TYR A 254 33.89 -13.25 26.09
C TYR A 254 33.68 -11.87 25.45
N PHE A 255 33.06 -10.95 26.19
CA PHE A 255 32.89 -9.54 25.80
C PHE A 255 32.72 -8.63 27.04
N PHE A 256 32.92 -7.33 26.86
CA PHE A 256 32.85 -6.33 27.94
C PHE A 256 31.46 -5.71 28.05
N ASP A 257 31.13 -4.81 27.13
CA ASP A 257 29.88 -4.06 27.12
C ASP A 257 29.07 -4.38 25.86
N THR A 258 27.74 -4.45 26.03
CA THR A 258 26.82 -4.65 24.90
C THR A 258 26.11 -3.35 24.53
N LYS A 259 26.36 -2.86 23.32
CA LYS A 259 25.55 -1.80 22.70
C LYS A 259 24.42 -2.42 21.90
N ILE A 260 23.20 -1.94 22.16
CA ILE A 260 22.00 -2.45 21.48
C ILE A 260 21.21 -1.28 20.92
N LYS A 261 20.91 -1.33 19.63
CA LYS A 261 20.05 -0.34 18.97
C LYS A 261 19.00 -1.02 18.11
N LEU A 262 17.77 -0.54 18.16
CA LEU A 262 16.72 -0.92 17.22
C LEU A 262 16.56 0.20 16.20
N TYR A 263 16.87 -0.11 14.94
CA TYR A 263 16.70 0.78 13.81
C TYR A 263 15.42 0.44 13.07
N THR A 264 14.62 1.43 12.67
CA THR A 264 13.40 1.20 11.88
C THR A 264 13.39 2.09 10.65
N LEU A 265 13.32 1.44 9.48
CA LEU A 265 13.29 2.10 8.18
C LEU A 265 11.97 2.85 7.94
N GLU A 266 11.95 3.70 6.92
CA GLU A 266 10.77 4.46 6.55
C GLU A 266 9.58 3.59 6.15
N ASN A 267 9.84 2.45 5.52
CA ASN A 267 8.83 1.43 5.20
C ASN A 267 8.37 0.60 6.41
N GLY A 268 8.81 0.94 7.63
CA GLY A 268 8.42 0.29 8.87
C GLY A 268 9.21 -0.97 9.21
N LYS A 269 10.26 -1.32 8.45
CA LYS A 269 11.04 -2.54 8.70
C LYS A 269 12.07 -2.36 9.81
N PRO A 270 12.02 -3.17 10.88
CA PRO A 270 12.96 -3.10 12.00
C PRO A 270 14.24 -3.91 11.74
N PHE A 271 15.34 -3.45 12.32
CA PHE A 271 16.64 -4.10 12.36
C PHE A 271 17.26 -3.92 13.74
N LEU A 272 17.69 -5.01 14.36
CA LEU A 272 18.34 -4.99 15.67
C LEU A 272 19.86 -4.99 15.48
N TYR A 273 20.53 -3.96 15.95
CA TYR A 273 21.99 -3.87 16.00
C TYR A 273 22.48 -4.30 17.38
N ILE A 274 23.47 -5.18 17.41
CA ILE A 274 24.15 -5.62 18.62
C ILE A 274 25.66 -5.56 18.37
N ASP A 275 26.36 -4.91 19.29
CA ASP A 275 27.82 -4.84 19.37
C ASP A 275 28.22 -5.21 20.80
N ALA A 276 28.67 -6.45 20.96
CA ALA A 276 29.22 -7.03 22.17
C ALA A 276 30.73 -7.23 21.95
N ALA A 277 31.48 -6.16 22.20
CA ALA A 277 32.91 -6.09 21.89
C ALA A 277 33.77 -6.75 22.98
N GLY A 278 34.79 -7.50 22.56
CA GLY A 278 35.91 -7.96 23.39
C GLY A 278 37.18 -7.15 23.10
N ASP A 279 38.35 -7.78 23.28
CA ASP A 279 39.64 -7.13 23.09
C ASP A 279 39.85 -6.61 21.66
N ASN A 280 40.52 -5.46 21.53
CA ASN A 280 40.80 -4.78 20.26
C ASN A 280 39.55 -4.47 19.41
N GLY A 281 38.36 -4.52 20.01
CA GLY A 281 37.09 -4.36 19.32
C GLY A 281 36.60 -5.62 18.63
N ASP A 282 37.38 -6.71 18.60
CA ASP A 282 36.88 -7.99 18.13
C ASP A 282 35.75 -8.43 19.05
N GLY A 283 34.56 -8.59 18.50
CA GLY A 283 33.36 -8.83 19.29
C GLY A 283 33.02 -10.29 19.40
N HIS A 284 32.46 -10.68 20.55
CA HIS A 284 31.64 -11.87 20.64
C HIS A 284 30.53 -11.81 19.57
N VAL A 285 29.91 -10.65 19.39
CA VAL A 285 28.94 -10.35 18.33
C VAL A 285 29.10 -8.91 17.86
N CYS A 286 29.20 -8.68 16.55
CA CYS A 286 29.04 -7.34 15.98
C CYS A 286 28.20 -7.48 14.70
N ALA A 287 26.89 -7.28 14.79
CA ALA A 287 26.01 -7.54 13.65
C ALA A 287 24.72 -6.72 13.65
N LEU A 288 24.12 -6.63 12.45
CA LEU A 288 22.76 -6.15 12.23
C LEU A 288 21.86 -7.32 11.89
N PHE A 289 20.79 -7.50 12.67
CA PHE A 289 19.84 -8.59 12.57
C PHE A 289 18.49 -8.13 12.04
N GLN A 290 17.80 -9.01 11.32
CA GLN A 290 16.41 -8.85 10.91
C GLN A 290 15.64 -10.11 11.26
N TYR A 291 14.46 -9.97 11.87
CA TYR A 291 13.58 -11.09 12.13
C TYR A 291 12.91 -11.56 10.83
N ARG A 292 13.19 -12.81 10.42
CA ARG A 292 12.65 -13.42 9.21
C ARG A 292 12.39 -14.91 9.46
N SER A 293 11.27 -15.40 8.95
CA SER A 293 10.92 -16.83 9.04
C SER A 293 10.99 -17.39 10.47
N GLY A 294 10.52 -16.61 11.45
CA GLY A 294 10.42 -17.05 12.85
C GLY A 294 11.74 -17.04 13.66
N SER A 295 12.78 -16.36 13.16
CA SER A 295 14.04 -16.16 13.88
C SER A 295 14.77 -14.86 13.47
N LEU A 296 15.64 -14.33 14.32
CA LEU A 296 16.61 -13.32 13.93
C LEU A 296 17.64 -13.93 12.96
N LYS A 297 17.92 -13.21 11.87
CA LYS A 297 18.94 -13.53 10.88
C LYS A 297 19.91 -12.37 10.76
N GLU A 298 21.20 -12.66 10.79
CA GLU A 298 22.24 -11.69 10.46
C GLU A 298 22.04 -11.22 9.01
N VAL A 299 22.00 -9.90 8.85
CA VAL A 299 21.90 -9.23 7.55
C VAL A 299 23.24 -8.63 7.17
N VAL A 300 23.96 -8.13 8.17
CA VAL A 300 25.36 -7.71 8.03
C VAL A 300 26.09 -8.24 9.26
N ASP A 301 27.02 -9.16 9.05
CA ASP A 301 28.01 -9.55 10.05
C ASP A 301 29.21 -8.62 9.87
N PHE A 302 29.43 -7.70 10.82
CA PHE A 302 30.51 -6.73 10.74
C PHE A 302 31.89 -7.38 10.95
N SER A 303 31.94 -8.55 11.60
CA SER A 303 33.17 -9.27 11.92
C SER A 303 33.68 -10.15 10.78
N ASP A 304 32.80 -10.66 9.90
CA ASP A 304 33.21 -11.43 8.69
C ASP A 304 33.09 -10.66 7.37
N PHE A 305 32.55 -9.44 7.36
CA PHE A 305 32.23 -8.74 6.10
C PHE A 305 33.36 -8.74 5.05
N PHE A 306 34.59 -8.47 5.47
CA PHE A 306 35.76 -8.40 4.58
C PHE A 306 36.49 -9.73 4.35
N GLY A 307 35.99 -10.84 4.89
CA GLY A 307 36.63 -12.16 4.78
C GLY A 307 38.09 -12.12 5.22
N GLU A 308 39.01 -12.60 4.37
CA GLU A 308 40.45 -12.61 4.68
C GLU A 308 41.09 -11.22 4.66
N TYR A 309 40.46 -10.21 4.05
CA TYR A 309 41.06 -8.88 4.04
C TYR A 309 41.06 -8.29 5.45
N GLY A 310 42.24 -8.19 6.05
CA GLY A 310 42.48 -7.57 7.36
C GLY A 310 41.95 -8.36 8.57
N GLY A 311 42.13 -7.77 9.75
CA GLY A 311 41.65 -8.24 11.05
C GLY A 311 41.08 -7.09 11.88
N HIS A 312 40.68 -7.37 13.12
CA HIS A 312 40.07 -6.39 14.04
C HIS A 312 38.89 -5.65 13.39
N LYS A 313 37.87 -6.42 13.00
CA LYS A 313 36.77 -5.94 12.15
C LYS A 313 35.55 -5.63 12.99
N THR A 314 35.11 -4.39 12.91
CA THR A 314 33.92 -3.91 13.62
C THR A 314 33.07 -3.06 12.71
N GLY A 315 31.85 -2.74 13.15
CA GLY A 315 30.98 -1.87 12.38
C GLY A 315 29.93 -1.16 13.20
N GLU A 316 29.48 -0.04 12.66
CA GLU A 316 28.41 0.76 13.21
C GLU A 316 27.47 1.26 12.12
N VAL A 317 26.19 1.45 12.48
CA VAL A 317 25.24 2.16 11.64
C VAL A 317 25.36 3.66 11.91
N VAL A 318 25.95 4.38 10.96
CA VAL A 318 26.20 5.83 11.04
C VAL A 318 24.92 6.63 10.88
N SER A 319 24.06 6.23 9.95
CA SER A 319 22.77 6.91 9.74
C SER A 319 21.74 6.00 9.09
N VAL A 320 20.48 6.28 9.38
CA VAL A 320 19.31 5.68 8.71
C VAL A 320 18.60 6.78 7.95
N ASN A 321 18.49 6.63 6.64
CA ASN A 321 17.82 7.59 5.77
C ASN A 321 16.83 6.87 4.88
N LYS A 322 15.53 7.15 5.08
CA LYS A 322 14.43 6.46 4.41
C LYS A 322 14.53 4.93 4.58
N ASN A 323 14.78 4.21 3.49
CA ASN A 323 14.93 2.75 3.45
C ASN A 323 16.39 2.33 3.22
N SER A 324 17.34 3.19 3.61
CA SER A 324 18.77 2.99 3.46
C SER A 324 19.50 3.23 4.77
N MET A 325 20.65 2.59 4.92
CA MET A 325 21.56 2.79 6.05
C MET A 325 22.96 3.08 5.53
N LYS A 326 23.66 4.02 6.15
CA LYS A 326 25.12 4.12 5.98
C LYS A 326 25.77 3.32 7.08
N ILE A 327 26.59 2.36 6.69
CA ILE A 327 27.34 1.50 7.60
C ILE A 327 28.81 1.85 7.48
N ARG A 328 29.44 2.08 8.62
CA ARG A 328 30.88 2.28 8.72
C ARG A 328 31.50 1.03 9.30
N PHE A 329 32.41 0.47 8.54
CA PHE A 329 33.26 -0.62 9.01
C PHE A 329 34.59 -0.04 9.47
N TYR A 330 35.13 -0.58 10.55
CA TYR A 330 36.53 -0.45 10.89
C TYR A 330 37.25 -1.74 10.52
N ILE A 331 38.47 -1.60 10.02
CA ILE A 331 39.34 -2.71 9.67
C ILE A 331 40.79 -2.29 9.83
N MET A 332 41.61 -3.19 10.35
CA MET A 332 43.05 -3.11 10.23
C MET A 332 43.51 -4.03 9.11
N SER A 333 44.14 -3.47 8.07
CA SER A 333 44.62 -4.26 6.93
C SER A 333 46.10 -4.04 6.63
N PHE A 334 46.72 -5.00 5.97
CA PHE A 334 48.12 -4.90 5.54
C PHE A 334 48.33 -3.95 4.36
N THR A 335 47.24 -3.54 3.71
CA THR A 335 47.31 -2.59 2.60
C THR A 335 47.10 -1.15 3.04
N THR A 336 46.25 -0.90 4.04
CA THR A 336 45.84 0.45 4.42
C THR A 336 45.97 0.76 5.91
N GLY A 337 46.41 -0.21 6.73
CA GLY A 337 46.42 -0.07 8.18
C GLY A 337 45.01 0.11 8.76
N PRO A 338 44.89 0.70 9.97
CA PRO A 338 43.62 1.09 10.56
C PRO A 338 42.84 2.04 9.64
N THR A 339 41.68 1.59 9.19
CA THR A 339 40.85 2.30 8.21
C THR A 339 39.38 2.18 8.58
N GLN A 340 38.64 3.27 8.43
CA GLN A 340 37.18 3.25 8.44
C GLN A 340 36.64 3.41 7.02
N ILE A 341 35.72 2.53 6.64
CA ILE A 341 35.16 2.47 5.29
C ILE A 341 33.63 2.52 5.38
N ASP A 342 33.05 3.51 4.73
CA ASP A 342 31.60 3.68 4.65
C ASP A 342 31.06 2.96 3.41
N PHE A 343 30.03 2.14 3.61
CA PHE A 343 29.19 1.55 2.57
C PHE A 343 27.74 1.97 2.78
N ASP A 344 27.08 2.31 1.68
CA ASP A 344 25.64 2.55 1.68
C ASP A 344 24.90 1.23 1.45
N TYR A 345 23.93 0.95 2.31
CA TYR A 345 23.02 -0.19 2.22
C TYR A 345 21.61 0.29 1.86
N VAL A 346 20.90 -0.49 1.05
CA VAL A 346 19.52 -0.23 0.66
C VAL A 346 18.67 -1.45 0.96
N TYR A 347 17.45 -1.21 1.44
CA TYR A 347 16.48 -2.27 1.63
C TYR A 347 15.85 -2.64 0.28
N THR A 348 16.16 -3.84 -0.19
CA THR A 348 15.66 -4.42 -1.43
C THR A 348 15.50 -5.92 -1.27
N ASP A 349 14.54 -6.52 -1.96
CA ASP A 349 14.28 -7.96 -1.91
C ASP A 349 14.08 -8.51 -0.47
N GLY A 350 13.46 -7.71 0.39
CA GLY A 350 13.12 -8.11 1.76
C GLY A 350 14.23 -7.97 2.80
N THR A 351 15.42 -7.45 2.44
CA THR A 351 16.57 -7.30 3.34
C THR A 351 17.45 -6.09 2.99
N LEU A 352 18.38 -5.72 3.84
CA LEU A 352 19.44 -4.76 3.47
C LEU A 352 20.49 -5.45 2.59
N LYS A 353 20.93 -4.76 1.54
CA LYS A 353 22.04 -5.15 0.69
C LYS A 353 22.95 -3.94 0.42
N PRO A 354 24.26 -4.12 0.17
CA PRO A 354 25.11 -3.03 -0.29
C PRO A 354 24.52 -2.42 -1.57
N LYS A 355 24.39 -1.09 -1.61
CA LYS A 355 23.94 -0.34 -2.79
C LYS A 355 24.98 -0.42 -3.92
N SER A 356 26.24 -0.61 -3.56
CA SER A 356 27.37 -0.76 -4.46
C SER A 356 28.45 -1.58 -3.77
N THR A 357 29.34 -2.19 -4.56
CA THR A 357 30.60 -2.77 -4.10
C THR A 357 31.67 -1.71 -3.79
N ILE A 358 31.41 -0.43 -4.10
CA ILE A 358 32.32 0.68 -3.85
C ILE A 358 32.17 1.20 -2.42
N GLY A 359 33.27 1.19 -1.66
CA GLY A 359 33.37 1.75 -0.31
C GLY A 359 34.16 3.06 -0.31
N THR A 360 33.74 4.00 0.52
CA THR A 360 34.43 5.30 0.69
C THR A 360 35.23 5.30 1.97
N HIS A 361 36.53 5.60 1.91
CA HIS A 361 37.31 5.78 3.12
C HIS A 361 36.75 6.98 3.89
N HIS A 362 36.39 6.78 5.15
CA HIS A 362 36.02 7.85 6.07
C HIS A 362 37.27 8.40 6.75
N SER A 363 38.03 7.51 7.40
CA SER A 363 39.31 7.81 8.03
C SER A 363 40.33 6.71 7.70
N MET A 364 41.62 7.05 7.72
CA MET A 364 42.73 6.14 7.48
C MET A 364 43.99 6.68 8.17
N ARG A 365 44.88 5.79 8.61
CA ARG A 365 46.19 6.16 9.19
C ARG A 365 47.35 5.92 8.22
N MET A 366 47.23 6.50 7.02
CA MET A 366 48.27 6.44 5.98
C MET A 366 48.74 7.86 5.64
N LEU A 367 49.83 8.27 6.27
CA LEU A 367 50.38 9.62 6.22
C LEU A 367 51.70 9.64 5.46
N VAL A 368 51.89 10.65 4.61
CA VAL A 368 53.20 11.02 4.05
C VAL A 368 53.33 12.53 4.19
N ASN A 369 54.38 12.99 4.88
CA ASN A 369 54.64 14.41 5.16
C ASN A 369 53.40 15.15 5.72
N GLY A 370 52.75 14.55 6.73
CA GLY A 370 51.54 15.11 7.37
C GLY A 370 50.25 15.03 6.54
N THR A 371 50.31 14.64 5.27
CA THR A 371 49.13 14.51 4.42
C THR A 371 48.53 13.11 4.52
N ASN A 372 47.25 13.02 4.90
CA ASN A 372 46.54 11.75 5.02
C ASN A 372 46.13 11.19 3.64
N ARG A 373 45.77 9.91 3.61
CA ARG A 373 45.43 9.15 2.39
C ARG A 373 46.55 9.14 1.36
N ARG A 374 47.77 8.91 1.85
CA ARG A 374 48.97 8.79 1.03
C ARG A 374 49.66 7.46 1.30
N GLY A 375 49.87 6.67 0.25
CA GLY A 375 50.65 5.44 0.31
C GLY A 375 51.98 5.60 -0.38
N MET A 376 53.09 5.28 0.31
CA MET A 376 54.42 5.24 -0.29
C MET A 376 54.72 3.80 -0.70
N ALA A 377 54.82 3.53 -2.00
CA ALA A 377 55.02 2.16 -2.50
C ALA A 377 56.31 1.56 -1.93
N ALA A 378 56.21 0.42 -1.23
CA ALA A 378 57.35 -0.30 -0.68
C ALA A 378 58.11 -1.10 -1.74
N LYS A 379 57.43 -1.41 -2.85
CA LYS A 379 57.91 -2.23 -3.96
C LYS A 379 57.27 -1.82 -5.27
N THR A 380 57.62 -2.52 -6.34
CA THR A 380 56.94 -2.36 -7.63
C THR A 380 55.51 -2.91 -7.53
N ILE A 381 54.50 -2.10 -7.85
CA ILE A 381 53.09 -2.48 -7.78
C ILE A 381 52.43 -2.25 -9.15
N PRO A 382 51.85 -3.29 -9.77
CA PRO A 382 51.04 -3.10 -10.96
C PRO A 382 49.73 -2.39 -10.60
N VAL A 383 49.39 -1.37 -11.36
CA VAL A 383 48.10 -0.67 -11.26
C VAL A 383 47.29 -0.96 -12.50
N TYR A 384 46.05 -1.41 -12.30
CA TYR A 384 45.15 -1.89 -13.35
C TYR A 384 44.10 -0.86 -13.72
N ARG A 385 43.57 -0.94 -14.94
CA ARG A 385 42.52 -0.03 -15.43
C ARG A 385 41.17 -0.26 -14.72
N SER A 386 40.93 -1.47 -14.24
CA SER A 386 39.73 -1.86 -13.48
C SER A 386 40.10 -2.73 -12.27
N ALA A 387 39.27 -2.69 -11.24
CA ALA A 387 39.37 -3.60 -10.10
C ALA A 387 39.24 -5.05 -10.56
N GLY A 388 40.18 -5.91 -10.15
CA GLY A 388 40.22 -7.32 -10.55
C GLY A 388 40.60 -7.59 -12.01
N GLY A 389 40.85 -6.55 -12.81
CA GLY A 389 41.24 -6.69 -14.22
C GLY A 389 42.71 -7.06 -14.40
N SER A 390 43.07 -7.48 -15.61
CA SER A 390 44.45 -7.80 -16.02
C SER A 390 45.12 -6.68 -16.83
N SER A 391 44.35 -5.76 -17.40
CA SER A 391 44.88 -4.66 -18.22
C SER A 391 45.58 -3.62 -17.34
N LYS A 392 46.89 -3.49 -17.53
CA LYS A 392 47.73 -2.55 -16.78
C LYS A 392 47.47 -1.11 -17.24
N ALA A 393 47.27 -0.21 -16.28
CA ALA A 393 47.19 1.23 -16.49
C ALA A 393 48.60 1.85 -16.42
N TYR A 394 49.34 1.54 -15.36
CA TYR A 394 50.72 1.96 -15.12
C TYR A 394 51.35 1.10 -14.01
N THR A 395 52.61 1.37 -13.69
CA THR A 395 53.35 0.69 -12.63
C THR A 395 53.85 1.71 -11.62
N LEU A 396 53.63 1.46 -10.34
CA LEU A 396 54.29 2.20 -9.26
C LEU A 396 55.64 1.57 -8.97
N ARG A 397 56.68 2.38 -8.87
CA ARG A 397 58.01 1.95 -8.40
C ARG A 397 58.14 2.24 -6.90
N LYS A 398 59.07 1.53 -6.24
CA LYS A 398 59.41 1.78 -4.83
C LYS A 398 59.68 3.28 -4.59
N GLY A 399 59.12 3.82 -3.51
CA GLY A 399 59.21 5.25 -3.15
C GLY A 399 58.16 6.14 -3.82
N ASN A 400 57.41 5.67 -4.84
CA ASN A 400 56.32 6.46 -5.40
C ASN A 400 55.22 6.69 -4.36
N VAL A 401 54.79 7.94 -4.21
CA VAL A 401 53.70 8.32 -3.30
C VAL A 401 52.41 8.47 -4.09
N VAL A 402 51.37 7.74 -3.68
CA VAL A 402 50.05 7.76 -4.31
C VAL A 402 48.99 8.34 -3.39
N THR A 403 47.96 8.92 -3.99
CA THR A 403 46.72 9.22 -3.29
C THR A 403 45.83 7.98 -3.23
N ILE A 404 45.36 7.62 -2.05
CA ILE A 404 44.33 6.58 -1.87
C ILE A 404 42.95 7.24 -1.99
N LEU A 405 42.14 6.78 -2.93
CA LEU A 405 40.86 7.41 -3.27
C LEU A 405 39.66 6.74 -2.59
N ARG A 406 39.34 5.52 -3.02
CA ARG A 406 38.21 4.69 -2.56
C ARG A 406 38.56 3.22 -2.72
N CYS A 407 37.68 2.34 -2.28
CA CYS A 407 37.87 0.91 -2.43
C CYS A 407 36.70 0.25 -3.16
N LYS A 408 36.93 -0.96 -3.66
CA LYS A 408 35.90 -1.87 -4.17
C LYS A 408 36.04 -3.19 -3.43
N TYR A 409 34.96 -3.70 -2.86
CA TYR A 409 34.89 -5.03 -2.28
C TYR A 409 33.88 -5.87 -3.05
N GLU A 410 34.37 -6.88 -3.77
CA GLU A 410 33.60 -7.72 -4.66
C GLU A 410 34.20 -9.14 -4.64
N ASP A 411 33.36 -10.17 -4.66
CA ASP A 411 33.79 -11.58 -4.64
C ASP A 411 34.80 -11.91 -3.53
N ARG A 412 34.54 -11.39 -2.33
CA ARG A 412 35.42 -11.50 -1.14
C ARG A 412 36.84 -10.98 -1.35
N LYS A 413 37.05 -10.06 -2.29
CA LYS A 413 38.34 -9.43 -2.59
C LYS A 413 38.25 -7.93 -2.47
N MET A 414 39.27 -7.35 -1.87
CA MET A 414 39.41 -5.90 -1.73
C MET A 414 40.33 -5.34 -2.82
N TYR A 415 39.92 -4.22 -3.40
CA TYR A 415 40.68 -3.45 -4.38
C TYR A 415 40.73 -1.99 -3.94
N ILE A 416 41.87 -1.34 -4.11
CA ILE A 416 42.09 0.05 -3.72
C ILE A 416 42.31 0.89 -4.97
N GLU A 417 41.52 1.95 -5.16
CA GLU A 417 41.74 2.91 -6.23
C GLU A 417 42.79 3.92 -5.78
N VAL A 418 43.82 4.09 -6.60
CA VAL A 418 44.95 4.97 -6.34
C VAL A 418 45.14 5.97 -7.47
N SER A 419 45.69 7.14 -7.13
CA SER A 419 46.12 8.13 -8.12
C SER A 419 47.59 8.51 -7.96
N TYR A 420 48.29 8.54 -9.08
CA TYR A 420 49.69 8.92 -9.20
C TYR A 420 49.88 9.82 -10.42
N ASN A 421 50.42 11.03 -10.24
CA ASN A 421 50.61 12.04 -11.28
C ASN A 421 49.37 12.25 -12.16
N GLY A 422 48.19 12.37 -11.54
CA GLY A 422 46.90 12.57 -12.21
C GLY A 422 46.30 11.32 -12.86
N LYS A 423 47.05 10.22 -13.02
CA LYS A 423 46.53 8.95 -13.55
C LYS A 423 45.86 8.15 -12.43
N LYS A 424 44.70 7.55 -12.72
CA LYS A 424 43.94 6.70 -11.78
C LYS A 424 44.01 5.24 -12.20
N GLY A 425 43.92 4.34 -11.22
CA GLY A 425 43.77 2.92 -11.45
C GLY A 425 43.63 2.15 -10.15
N TRP A 426 43.61 0.83 -10.24
CA TRP A 426 43.27 -0.07 -9.15
C TRP A 426 44.43 -1.00 -8.80
N ILE A 427 44.64 -1.22 -7.51
CA ILE A 427 45.55 -2.25 -7.00
C ILE A 427 44.76 -3.33 -6.26
N ASN A 428 45.27 -4.56 -6.31
CA ASN A 428 44.74 -5.66 -5.51
C ASN A 428 45.24 -5.51 -4.08
N ALA A 429 44.34 -5.51 -3.10
CA ALA A 429 44.71 -5.45 -1.71
C ALA A 429 45.18 -6.82 -1.20
N GLN A 430 45.98 -6.81 -0.14
CA GLN A 430 46.56 -8.01 0.46
C GLN A 430 45.59 -8.69 1.41
N LYS A 431 45.44 -10.01 1.27
CA LYS A 431 44.58 -10.86 2.10
C LYS A 431 45.18 -11.25 3.46
N GLY A 432 46.44 -10.95 3.74
CA GLY A 432 47.07 -11.43 4.97
C GLY A 432 48.46 -10.85 5.18
N TYR A 433 49.02 -11.06 6.38
CA TYR A 433 50.39 -10.69 6.69
C TYR A 433 51.33 -11.78 6.20
N HIS A 434 52.36 -11.38 5.45
CA HIS A 434 53.46 -12.28 5.07
C HIS A 434 54.81 -11.65 5.42
N GLY A 435 54.88 -10.89 6.51
CA GLY A 435 56.08 -10.17 6.95
C GLY A 435 56.24 -8.77 6.35
N GLU A 436 57.22 -8.02 6.88
CA GLU A 436 57.44 -6.60 6.58
C GLU A 436 57.78 -6.34 5.10
N SER A 437 58.55 -7.24 4.48
CA SER A 437 58.92 -7.20 3.06
C SER A 437 57.74 -7.39 2.10
N SER A 438 56.62 -7.92 2.60
CA SER A 438 55.44 -8.19 1.78
C SER A 438 54.57 -6.95 1.57
N LYS A 439 54.69 -5.90 2.39
CA LYS A 439 53.83 -4.71 2.37
C LYS A 439 53.74 -4.08 0.98
N LEU A 440 52.55 -3.62 0.60
CA LEU A 440 52.38 -2.78 -0.58
C LEU A 440 52.90 -1.36 -0.33
N PHE A 441 52.59 -0.77 0.83
CA PHE A 441 53.07 0.57 1.17
C PHE A 441 53.92 0.54 2.45
N SER A 442 55.07 1.24 2.42
CA SER A 442 56.06 1.23 3.51
C SER A 442 55.56 1.98 4.74
N ASN A 443 54.65 2.94 4.55
CA ASN A 443 54.05 3.74 5.62
C ASN A 443 52.73 3.14 6.15
N VAL A 444 52.43 1.87 5.85
CA VAL A 444 51.36 1.14 6.53
C VAL A 444 51.84 0.76 7.92
N MET A 445 51.18 1.34 8.92
CA MET A 445 51.27 0.88 10.29
C MET A 445 50.20 -0.20 10.49
N TYR A 446 50.65 -1.39 10.83
CA TYR A 446 49.82 -2.49 11.30
C TYR A 446 50.36 -2.87 12.67
N ALA A 447 49.80 -2.29 13.72
CA ALA A 447 50.07 -2.72 15.08
C ALA A 447 48.91 -3.66 15.44
N GLY A 448 49.20 -4.96 15.52
CA GLY A 448 48.25 -5.97 15.98
C GLY A 448 47.83 -5.75 17.43
#